data_AF-A0A0G1TI25-F1
#
_entry.id   AF-A0A0G1TI25-F1
#
_cell.length_a   1.000
_cell.length_b   1.000
_cell.length_c   1.000
_cell.angle_alpha   90.00
_cell.angle_beta   90.00
_cell.angle_gamma   90.00
#
_symmetry.space_group_name_H-M   'P 1'
#
loop_
_entity.id
_entity.type
_entity.pdbx_description
1 polymer ?
#
loop_
_entity_poly.entity_id
_entity_poly.type
_entity_poly.pdbx_seq_one_letter_code
_entity_poly.pdbx_strand_id
1 'polypeptide(L)' 'MVDTIRTKEYADFVGRLRKARLDAGLRQIDVAKKLKRTQSHVSRVEQVLILTN' A
#
# COMPACT_ATOMS: atom_id res chain seq x y z
N MET A 1 -7.74 -2.08 19.09
CA MET A 1 -8.09 -1.48 17.78
C MET A 1 -7.88 -2.55 16.72
N VAL A 2 -8.95 -2.92 16.04
CA VAL A 2 -9.11 -4.14 15.23
C VAL A 2 -8.05 -4.30 14.14
N ASP A 3 -7.30 -5.38 14.30
CA ASP A 3 -6.93 -6.40 13.32
C ASP A 3 -6.23 -5.89 12.07
N THR A 4 -4.94 -5.66 12.27
CA THR A 4 -3.99 -5.59 11.17
C THR A 4 -4.18 -6.84 10.30
N ILE A 5 -4.48 -6.66 9.01
CA ILE A 5 -4.46 -7.75 8.03
C ILE A 5 -2.97 -8.17 7.92
N ARG A 6 -2.55 -9.15 8.74
CA ARG A 6 -1.16 -9.60 8.95
C ARG A 6 -0.85 -10.94 8.30
N THR A 7 -1.56 -11.32 7.25
CA THR A 7 -1.16 -12.53 6.52
C THR A 7 0.04 -12.19 5.64
N LYS A 8 1.00 -13.11 5.57
CA LYS A 8 2.14 -13.02 4.64
C LYS A 8 1.66 -12.76 3.21
N GLU A 9 0.56 -13.41 2.83
CA GLU A 9 -0.07 -13.26 1.52
C GLU A 9 -0.53 -11.81 1.24
N TYR A 10 -1.12 -11.13 2.23
CA TYR A 10 -1.53 -9.74 2.07
C TYR A 10 -0.31 -8.80 1.94
N ALA A 11 0.75 -9.05 2.71
CA ALA A 11 2.00 -8.29 2.60
C ALA A 11 2.65 -8.47 1.21
N ASP A 12 2.71 -9.70 0.71
CA ASP A 12 3.21 -10.02 -0.63
C ASP A 12 2.36 -9.35 -1.72
N PHE A 13 1.04 -9.38 -1.57
CA PHE A 13 0.10 -8.72 -2.49
C PHE A 13 0.30 -7.21 -2.52
N VAL A 14 0.36 -6.55 -1.36
CA VAL A 14 0.64 -5.11 -1.24
C VAL A 14 2.01 -4.77 -1.81
N GLY A 15 3.02 -5.62 -1.61
CA GLY A 15 4.35 -5.47 -2.21
C GLY A 15 4.30 -5.44 -3.74
N ARG A 16 3.52 -6.35 -4.36
CA ARG A 16 3.30 -6.37 -5.82
C ARG A 16 2.58 -5.12 -6.31
N LEU A 17 1.57 -4.64 -5.58
CA LEU A 17 0.88 -3.39 -5.91
C LEU A 17 1.80 -2.17 -5.84
N ARG A 18 2.65 -2.08 -4.80
CA ARG A 18 3.65 -1.02 -4.67
C ARG A 18 4.63 -1.05 -5.83
N LYS A 19 5.12 -2.24 -6.22
CA LYS A 19 5.99 -2.41 -7.38
C LYS A 19 5.31 -1.94 -8.67
N ALA A 20 4.08 -2.41 -8.94
CA ALA A 20 3.31 -1.99 -10.11
C ALA A 20 3.08 -0.46 -10.17
N ARG A 21 2.85 0.18 -9.02
CA ARG A 21 2.74 1.64 -8.92
C ARG A 21 4.04 2.33 -9.35
N LEU A 22 5.18 1.86 -8.84
CA LEU A 22 6.50 2.41 -9.16
C LEU A 22 6.85 2.20 -10.63
N ASP A 23 6.61 1.00 -11.16
CA ASP A 23 6.85 0.65 -12.57
C ASP A 23 5.98 1.51 -13.52
N ALA A 24 4.78 1.88 -13.08
CA ALA A 24 3.90 2.82 -13.79
C ALA A 24 4.27 4.30 -13.61
N GLY A 25 5.34 4.63 -12.87
CA GLY A 25 5.77 6.01 -12.62
C GLY A 25 4.81 6.84 -11.76
N LEU A 26 3.91 6.19 -11.01
CA LEU A 26 2.89 6.88 -10.21
C LEU A 26 3.41 7.16 -8.79
N ARG A 27 3.18 8.37 -8.27
CA ARG A 27 3.36 8.65 -6.84
C ARG A 27 2.12 8.19 -6.08
N GLN A 28 2.25 8.05 -4.76
CA GLN A 28 1.12 7.67 -3.90
C GLN A 28 -0.06 8.64 -4.01
N ILE A 29 0.20 9.95 -4.19
CA ILE A 29 -0.85 10.95 -4.39
C ILE A 29 -1.61 10.76 -5.71
N ASP A 30 -0.95 10.25 -6.75
CA ASP A 30 -1.56 10.04 -8.06
C ASP A 30 -2.54 8.84 -8.01
N VAL A 31 -2.16 7.78 -7.28
CA VAL A 31 -3.05 6.65 -6.97
C VAL A 31 -4.20 7.07 -6.06
N ALA A 32 -3.92 7.86 -5.01
CA ALA A 32 -4.92 8.32 -4.07
C ALA A 32 -6.06 9.10 -4.75
N LYS A 33 -5.72 9.98 -5.71
CA LYS A 33 -6.69 10.71 -6.54
C LYS A 33 -7.59 9.76 -7.33
N LYS A 34 -7.01 8.75 -8.00
CA LYS A 34 -7.76 7.75 -8.79
C LYS A 34 -8.71 6.92 -7.93
N LEU A 35 -8.30 6.59 -6.71
CA LEU A 35 -9.09 5.79 -5.77
C LEU A 35 -10.08 6.61 -4.94
N LYS A 36 -10.11 7.94 -5.11
CA LYS A 36 -10.90 8.86 -4.25
C LYS A 36 -10.58 8.65 -2.75
N ARG A 37 -9.29 8.53 -2.43
CA ARG A 37 -8.75 8.36 -1.06
C ARG A 37 -7.68 9.41 -0.78
N THR A 38 -7.24 9.51 0.47
CA THR A 38 -6.11 10.36 0.86
C THR A 38 -4.78 9.69 0.51
N GLN A 39 -3.72 10.49 0.31
CA GLN A 39 -2.36 9.94 0.15
C GLN A 39 -1.93 9.16 1.40
N SER A 40 -2.32 9.61 2.60
CA SER A 40 -2.05 8.92 3.86
C SER A 40 -2.67 7.51 3.91
N HIS A 41 -3.85 7.32 3.33
CA HIS A 41 -4.48 5.99 3.22
C HIS A 41 -3.64 5.05 2.35
N VAL A 42 -3.17 5.51 1.19
CA VAL A 42 -2.29 4.72 0.30
C VAL A 42 -0.95 4.42 0.99
N SER A 43 -0.36 5.40 1.67
CA SER A 43 0.88 5.21 2.44
C SER A 43 0.70 4.15 3.52
N ARG A 44 -0.39 4.20 4.30
CA ARG A 44 -0.67 3.23 5.36
C ARG A 44 -0.85 1.81 4.82
N VAL A 45 -1.51 1.66 3.67
CA VAL A 45 -1.63 0.37 2.97
C VAL A 45 -0.26 -0.14 2.54
N GLU A 46 0.57 0.70 1.89
CA GLU A 46 1.90 0.30 1.42
C GLU A 46 2.93 0.06 2.55
N GLN A 47 2.69 0.61 3.74
CA GLN A 47 3.56 0.46 4.91
C GLN A 47 3.38 -0.85 5.68
N VAL A 48 2.43 -1.70 5.29
CA VAL A 48 2.25 -3.04 5.90
C VAL A 48 3.54 -3.89 5.87
N LEU A 49 4.53 -3.51 5.05
CA LEU A 49 5.87 -4.11 4.98
C LEU A 49 6.85 -3.72 6.11
N ILE A 50 6.64 -2.61 6.84
CA ILE A 50 7.68 -2.03 7.73
C ILE A 50 7.61 -2.57 9.17
N LEU A 51 6.51 -3.22 9.58
CA LEU A 51 6.29 -3.66 10.97
C LEU A 51 6.52 -5.16 11.21
N THR A 52 7.19 -5.87 10.30
CA THR A 52 7.38 -7.32 10.36
C THR A 52 8.84 -7.78 10.45
N ASN A 53 9.76 -6.88 10.84
CA ASN A 53 11.15 -7.21 11.14
C ASN A 53 11.46 -6.97 12.61
#